data_AF-A0A7V1LZC0-F1
#
_entry.id   AF-A0A7V1LZC0-F1
#
_cell.length_a   1.000
_cell.length_b   1.000
_cell.length_c   1.000
_cell.angle_alpha   90.00
_cell.angle_beta   90.00
_cell.angle_gamma   90.00
#
_symmetry.space_group_name_H-M   'P 1'
#
loop_
_entity.id
_entity.type
_entity.pdbx_description
1 polymer ?
#
loop_
_entity_poly.entity_id
_entity_poly.type
_entity_poly.pdbx_seq_one_letter_code
_entity_poly.pdbx_strand_id
1 'polypeptide(L)'
;YAWMLVLQAAMVGVFCASDLLLFYICFEFTLIPMYILIAMFGSTNRRRASTKFFLYTFTGSVIALAGFVYVAWYHAQSSGVWSLDIATLSAAARTMSASQQAWVLLALMAGFAVKVPLFPVHTWLPLAHTEAPTAGSVILAGVMLKLGTYGAYRFVLPFAPEAVLAYAPLLATLAIIGILYAGLICWVQTDVKKLVAYSSVSHLGFCMLGLFAVNAVGVGGSVLYMLSHGLSTGALFLMIGMMYERYHTRSMREVGGLASKMPVWSSFMVFFVLASVGLPGLNGFVSEIMCLIGTFQSGPWTGQAGITPGATFGALGPYYAAFAGLGMIVAAIYLLYMTGRMVWGPYREPDGHHAHETLPTDLNRREIGILLPLAAGCLIFGLYPKPLLKAIEEPVDSMVAHYEALNPSPGSLGRVMTWTSQPAATDGHSGAGGAPEVEGH
;
A
#
# COMPACT_ATOMS: atom_id res chain seq x y z
N TYR A 1 -22.29 14.41 -5.98
CA TYR A 1 -21.57 14.88 -4.79
C TYR A 1 -22.03 14.25 -3.49
N ALA A 2 -23.33 14.13 -3.19
CA ALA A 2 -23.82 13.48 -1.97
C ALA A 2 -23.19 12.10 -1.72
N TRP A 3 -23.23 11.18 -2.70
CA TRP A 3 -22.58 9.87 -2.58
C TRP A 3 -21.06 9.92 -2.36
N MET A 4 -20.37 10.92 -2.90
CA MET A 4 -18.93 11.11 -2.66
C MET A 4 -18.66 11.54 -1.21
N LEU A 5 -19.47 12.45 -0.67
CA LEU A 5 -19.34 12.90 0.72
C LEU A 5 -19.66 11.78 1.70
N VAL A 6 -20.71 11.01 1.43
CA VAL A 6 -21.07 9.83 2.22
C VAL A 6 -19.95 8.79 2.19
N LEU A 7 -19.36 8.54 1.01
CA LEU A 7 -18.21 7.65 0.87
C LEU A 7 -17.01 8.15 1.69
N GLN A 8 -16.69 9.44 1.60
CA GLN A 8 -15.58 10.05 2.35
C GLN A 8 -15.80 9.97 3.87
N ALA A 9 -17.01 10.29 4.34
CA ALA A 9 -17.34 10.17 5.76
C ALA A 9 -17.20 8.73 6.26
N ALA A 10 -17.68 7.75 5.48
CA ALA A 10 -17.51 6.34 5.82
C ALA A 10 -16.04 5.93 5.90
N MET A 11 -15.22 6.34 4.92
CA MET A 11 -13.78 6.05 4.91
C MET A 11 -13.05 6.68 6.10
N VAL A 12 -13.38 7.93 6.47
CA VAL A 12 -12.83 8.56 7.68
C VAL A 12 -13.25 7.78 8.93
N GLY A 13 -14.52 7.37 9.01
CA GLY A 13 -15.02 6.52 10.08
C GLY A 13 -14.24 5.21 10.24
N VAL A 14 -13.82 4.57 9.14
CA VAL A 14 -13.00 3.35 9.19
C VAL A 14 -11.66 3.58 9.90
N PHE A 15 -10.98 4.70 9.63
CA PHE A 15 -9.68 5.00 10.24
C PHE A 15 -9.81 5.52 11.68
N CYS A 16 -10.91 6.21 11.99
CA CYS A 16 -11.13 6.80 13.32
C CYS A 16 -11.79 5.83 14.32
N ALA A 17 -12.37 4.72 13.87
CA ALA A 17 -13.06 3.79 14.74
C ALA A 17 -12.09 3.07 15.70
N SER A 18 -12.33 3.23 17.01
CA SER A 18 -11.71 2.44 18.09
C SER A 18 -12.58 1.27 18.54
N ASP A 19 -13.85 1.25 18.12
CA ASP A 19 -14.82 0.18 18.35
C ASP A 19 -14.96 -0.70 17.10
N LEU A 20 -15.01 -2.01 17.30
CA LEU A 20 -15.01 -3.01 16.23
C LEU A 20 -16.29 -3.00 15.40
N LEU A 21 -17.45 -2.79 16.03
CA LEU A 21 -18.73 -2.72 15.32
C LEU A 21 -18.82 -1.43 14.51
N LEU A 22 -18.39 -0.30 15.08
CA LEU A 22 -18.31 0.97 14.35
C LEU A 22 -17.36 0.85 13.15
N PHE A 23 -16.17 0.27 13.34
CA PHE A 23 -15.24 -0.02 12.25
C PHE A 23 -15.92 -0.81 11.14
N TYR A 24 -16.57 -1.93 11.49
CA TYR A 24 -17.19 -2.82 10.52
C TYR A 24 -18.34 -2.14 9.77
N ILE A 25 -19.20 -1.39 10.48
CA ILE A 25 -20.29 -0.62 9.87
C ILE A 25 -19.72 0.39 8.86
N CYS A 26 -18.73 1.19 9.26
CA CYS A 26 -18.12 2.15 8.34
C CYS A 26 -17.44 1.45 7.15
N PHE A 27 -16.76 0.33 7.39
CA PHE A 27 -16.05 -0.45 6.36
C PHE A 27 -17.00 -1.02 5.31
N GLU A 28 -18.10 -1.63 5.75
CA GLU A 28 -19.16 -2.14 4.87
C GLU A 28 -19.89 -1.02 4.18
N PHE A 29 -20.18 0.06 4.89
CA PHE A 29 -20.90 1.19 4.34
C PHE A 29 -20.13 1.87 3.21
N THR A 30 -18.80 1.77 3.15
CA THR A 30 -18.04 2.23 1.96
C THR A 30 -18.48 1.57 0.66
N LEU A 31 -19.03 0.34 0.71
CA LEU A 31 -19.44 -0.41 -0.49
C LEU A 31 -20.67 0.19 -1.14
N ILE A 32 -21.63 0.70 -0.37
CA ILE A 32 -22.92 1.18 -0.90
C ILE A 32 -22.75 2.42 -1.78
N PRO A 33 -22.13 3.53 -1.32
CA PRO A 33 -21.90 4.70 -2.16
C PRO A 33 -21.02 4.37 -3.36
N MET A 34 -19.98 3.54 -3.20
CA MET A 34 -19.12 3.19 -4.33
C MET A 34 -19.86 2.35 -5.38
N TYR A 35 -20.67 1.39 -4.95
CA TYR A 35 -21.54 0.62 -5.83
C TYR A 35 -22.45 1.56 -6.64
N ILE A 36 -23.09 2.52 -5.98
CA ILE A 36 -24.00 3.49 -6.62
C ILE A 36 -23.23 4.40 -7.58
N LEU A 37 -22.04 4.87 -7.20
CA LEU A 37 -21.18 5.70 -8.05
C LEU A 37 -20.82 4.98 -9.35
N ILE A 38 -20.44 3.69 -9.29
CA ILE A 38 -20.18 2.89 -10.49
C ILE A 38 -21.50 2.66 -11.25
N ALA A 39 -22.54 2.16 -10.58
CA ALA A 39 -23.78 1.72 -11.23
C ALA A 39 -24.52 2.86 -11.95
N MET A 40 -24.49 4.08 -11.42
CA MET A 40 -25.18 5.23 -12.01
C MET A 40 -24.27 6.05 -12.93
N PHE A 41 -23.02 6.32 -12.54
CA PHE A 41 -22.14 7.27 -13.24
C PHE A 41 -20.98 6.60 -13.98
N GLY A 42 -20.91 5.27 -13.98
CA GLY A 42 -19.88 4.54 -14.71
C GLY A 42 -20.12 4.46 -16.22
N SER A 43 -19.20 3.79 -16.92
CA SER A 43 -19.29 3.61 -18.38
C SER A 43 -20.10 2.37 -18.81
N THR A 44 -19.84 1.83 -19.99
CA THR A 44 -20.70 0.88 -20.70
C THR A 44 -21.00 -0.38 -19.89
N ASN A 45 -20.04 -0.96 -19.18
CA ASN A 45 -20.23 -2.18 -18.39
C ASN A 45 -20.54 -1.91 -16.91
N ARG A 46 -20.97 -0.69 -16.56
CA ARG A 46 -21.19 -0.24 -15.18
C ARG A 46 -21.97 -1.20 -14.29
N ARG A 47 -23.05 -1.83 -14.79
CA ARG A 47 -23.87 -2.77 -14.00
C ARG A 47 -23.09 -4.03 -13.62
N ARG A 48 -22.42 -4.65 -14.61
CA ARG A 48 -21.56 -5.82 -14.37
C ARG A 48 -20.42 -5.47 -13.42
N ALA A 49 -19.81 -4.31 -13.60
CA ALA A 49 -18.71 -3.84 -12.76
C ALA A 49 -19.14 -3.57 -11.32
N SER A 50 -20.25 -2.85 -11.11
CA SER A 50 -20.76 -2.54 -9.77
C SER A 50 -21.21 -3.80 -9.04
N THR A 51 -21.95 -4.69 -9.69
CA THR A 51 -22.37 -5.97 -9.09
C THR A 51 -21.18 -6.85 -8.77
N LYS A 52 -20.20 -6.98 -9.68
CA LYS A 52 -18.99 -7.77 -9.41
C LYS A 52 -18.22 -7.18 -8.24
N PHE A 53 -17.98 -5.86 -8.22
CA PHE A 53 -17.35 -5.14 -7.11
C PHE A 53 -18.04 -5.48 -5.79
N PHE A 54 -19.34 -5.21 -5.70
CA PHE A 54 -20.09 -5.36 -4.46
C PHE A 54 -20.08 -6.80 -3.96
N LEU A 55 -20.42 -7.78 -4.82
CA LEU A 55 -20.45 -9.18 -4.42
C LEU A 55 -19.07 -9.68 -3.98
N TYR A 56 -17.99 -9.35 -4.71
CA TYR A 56 -16.65 -9.77 -4.31
C TYR A 56 -16.30 -9.23 -2.92
N THR A 57 -16.45 -7.92 -2.72
CA THR A 57 -16.00 -7.27 -1.49
C THR A 57 -16.90 -7.59 -0.30
N PHE A 58 -18.22 -7.68 -0.52
CA PHE A 58 -19.19 -8.00 0.53
C PHE A 58 -19.05 -9.45 0.99
N THR A 59 -18.86 -10.40 0.07
CA THR A 59 -18.66 -11.80 0.46
C THR A 59 -17.40 -11.96 1.30
N GLY A 60 -16.28 -11.34 0.91
CA GLY A 60 -15.06 -11.39 1.70
C GLY A 60 -15.23 -10.75 3.08
N SER A 61 -15.91 -9.61 3.16
CA SER A 61 -16.06 -8.89 4.42
C SER A 61 -17.03 -9.55 5.40
N VAL A 62 -18.08 -10.21 4.93
CA VAL A 62 -18.96 -11.04 5.78
C VAL A 62 -18.17 -12.21 6.40
N ILE A 63 -17.22 -12.79 5.68
CA ILE A 63 -16.34 -13.82 6.26
C ILE A 63 -15.40 -13.19 7.30
N ALA A 64 -14.86 -12.00 7.05
CA ALA A 64 -14.07 -11.27 8.05
C ALA A 64 -14.89 -10.92 9.31
N LEU A 65 -16.19 -10.61 9.16
CA LEU A 65 -17.10 -10.41 10.30
C LEU A 65 -17.15 -11.65 11.20
N ALA A 66 -17.14 -12.86 10.63
CA ALA A 66 -17.11 -14.08 11.44
C ALA A 66 -15.82 -14.16 12.30
N GLY A 67 -14.67 -13.74 11.74
CA GLY A 67 -13.41 -13.62 12.50
C GLY A 67 -13.51 -12.60 13.64
N PHE A 68 -14.10 -11.43 13.37
CA PHE A 68 -14.34 -10.40 14.38
C PHE A 68 -15.27 -10.85 15.50
N VAL A 69 -16.40 -11.47 15.16
CA VAL A 69 -17.36 -12.02 16.12
C VAL A 69 -16.71 -13.13 16.94
N TYR A 70 -15.88 -13.98 16.33
CA TYR A 70 -15.18 -15.04 17.05
C TYR A 70 -14.24 -14.47 18.13
N VAL A 71 -13.43 -13.44 17.81
CA VAL A 71 -12.54 -12.81 18.79
C VAL A 71 -13.33 -12.15 19.92
N ALA A 72 -14.42 -11.45 19.60
CA ALA A 72 -15.30 -10.84 20.60
C ALA A 72 -15.95 -11.89 21.52
N TRP A 73 -16.41 -13.00 20.94
CA TRP A 73 -16.96 -14.13 21.68
C TRP A 73 -15.91 -14.81 22.55
N TYR A 74 -14.70 -15.03 22.04
CA TYR A 74 -13.60 -15.62 22.79
C TYR A 74 -13.22 -14.76 24.01
N HIS A 75 -13.16 -13.43 23.84
CA HIS A 75 -13.00 -12.50 24.96
C HIS A 75 -14.15 -12.64 25.97
N ALA A 76 -15.40 -12.65 25.52
CA ALA A 76 -16.54 -12.76 26.42
C ALA A 76 -16.56 -14.07 27.22
N GLN A 77 -16.15 -15.18 26.60
CA GLN A 77 -16.06 -16.48 27.28
C GLN A 77 -14.94 -16.53 28.32
N SER A 78 -13.81 -15.89 28.05
CA SER A 78 -12.64 -15.90 28.95
C SER A 78 -12.75 -14.88 30.09
N SER A 79 -13.36 -13.71 29.83
CA SER A 79 -13.48 -12.61 30.81
C SER A 79 -14.85 -12.53 31.49
N GLY A 80 -15.88 -13.18 30.95
CA GLY A 80 -17.27 -13.07 31.39
C GLY A 80 -17.99 -11.79 30.95
N VAL A 81 -17.33 -10.90 30.18
CA VAL A 81 -17.88 -9.60 29.77
C VAL A 81 -17.71 -9.38 28.26
N TRP A 82 -18.75 -8.86 27.61
CA TRP A 82 -18.67 -8.45 26.21
C TRP A 82 -17.92 -7.12 26.06
N SER A 83 -16.99 -7.07 25.11
CA SER A 83 -16.33 -5.84 24.68
C SER A 83 -16.20 -5.82 23.17
N LEU A 84 -16.33 -4.63 22.59
CA LEU A 84 -16.07 -4.36 21.17
C LEU A 84 -14.92 -3.35 21.01
N ASP A 85 -14.28 -2.95 22.11
CA ASP A 85 -13.09 -2.11 22.07
C ASP A 85 -11.93 -2.88 21.43
N ILE A 86 -11.35 -2.31 20.37
CA ILE A 86 -10.37 -3.01 19.55
C ILE A 86 -9.10 -3.31 20.36
N ALA A 87 -8.70 -2.45 21.29
CA ALA A 87 -7.51 -2.68 22.12
C ALA A 87 -7.70 -3.89 23.06
N THR A 88 -8.86 -3.96 23.71
CA THR A 88 -9.28 -5.08 24.57
C THR A 88 -9.30 -6.39 23.79
N LEU A 89 -9.90 -6.39 22.59
CA LEU A 89 -9.96 -7.57 21.74
C LEU A 89 -8.58 -7.98 21.20
N SER A 90 -7.71 -7.01 20.88
CA SER A 90 -6.33 -7.29 20.49
C SER A 90 -5.53 -7.98 21.59
N ALA A 91 -5.77 -7.63 22.86
CA ALA A 91 -5.13 -8.27 24.00
C ALA A 91 -5.62 -9.71 24.20
N ALA A 92 -6.94 -9.92 24.15
CA ALA A 92 -7.53 -11.25 24.31
C ALA A 92 -7.17 -12.21 23.17
N ALA A 93 -7.08 -11.71 21.93
CA ALA A 93 -6.72 -12.51 20.79
C ALA A 93 -5.33 -13.18 20.93
N ARG A 94 -4.42 -12.60 21.71
CA ARG A 94 -3.08 -13.15 21.97
C ARG A 94 -3.10 -14.42 22.81
N THR A 95 -4.16 -14.64 23.60
CA THR A 95 -4.27 -15.85 24.43
C THR A 95 -4.93 -17.00 23.67
N MET A 96 -5.41 -16.76 22.45
CA MET A 96 -5.95 -17.81 21.58
C MET A 96 -4.84 -18.77 21.16
N SER A 97 -5.17 -20.04 21.04
CA SER A 97 -4.23 -21.05 20.53
C SER A 97 -3.83 -20.77 19.08
N ALA A 98 -2.70 -21.31 18.64
CA ALA A 98 -2.23 -21.19 17.25
C ALA A 98 -3.29 -21.63 16.22
N SER A 99 -4.08 -22.67 16.52
CA SER A 99 -5.15 -23.13 15.62
C SER A 99 -6.33 -22.15 15.55
N GLN A 100 -6.69 -21.53 16.68
CA GLN A 100 -7.72 -20.49 16.71
C GLN A 100 -7.26 -19.25 15.95
N GLN A 101 -6.01 -18.80 16.17
CA GLN A 101 -5.41 -17.70 15.43
C GLN A 101 -5.34 -18.00 13.91
N ALA A 102 -5.08 -19.25 13.50
CA ALA A 102 -5.07 -19.63 12.08
C ALA A 102 -6.45 -19.47 11.42
N TRP A 103 -7.54 -19.86 12.10
CA TRP A 103 -8.90 -19.66 11.59
C TRP A 103 -9.29 -18.18 11.56
N VAL A 104 -8.90 -17.40 12.58
CA VAL A 104 -9.11 -15.95 12.61
C VAL A 104 -8.34 -15.27 11.47
N LEU A 105 -7.07 -15.64 11.27
CA LEU A 105 -6.25 -15.16 10.16
C LEU A 105 -6.94 -15.43 8.82
N LEU A 106 -7.39 -16.67 8.59
CA LEU A 106 -8.07 -17.04 7.35
C LEU A 106 -9.34 -16.21 7.14
N ALA A 107 -10.17 -16.06 8.17
CA ALA A 107 -11.41 -15.30 8.10
C ALA A 107 -11.17 -13.81 7.80
N LEU A 108 -10.23 -13.17 8.52
CA LEU A 108 -9.89 -11.77 8.31
C LEU A 108 -9.24 -11.55 6.93
N MET A 109 -8.32 -12.44 6.53
CA MET A 109 -7.67 -12.36 5.23
C MET A 109 -8.66 -12.61 4.08
N ALA A 110 -9.73 -13.39 4.25
CA ALA A 110 -10.76 -13.53 3.22
C ALA A 110 -11.40 -12.19 2.83
N GLY A 111 -11.56 -11.26 3.79
CA GLY A 111 -12.05 -9.91 3.53
C GLY A 111 -10.97 -8.94 3.10
N PHE A 112 -9.87 -8.87 3.86
CA PHE A 112 -8.82 -7.89 3.58
C PHE A 112 -8.03 -8.22 2.32
N ALA A 113 -7.76 -9.48 2.00
CA ALA A 113 -7.13 -9.86 0.73
C ALA A 113 -7.96 -9.41 -0.48
N VAL A 114 -9.29 -9.53 -0.40
CA VAL A 114 -10.19 -9.04 -1.46
C VAL A 114 -10.11 -7.52 -1.59
N LYS A 115 -10.12 -6.79 -0.47
CA LYS A 115 -10.08 -5.32 -0.46
C LYS A 115 -8.71 -4.76 -0.89
N VAL A 116 -7.61 -5.48 -0.65
CA VAL A 116 -6.21 -5.17 -1.07
C VAL A 116 -5.87 -5.64 -2.50
N PRO A 117 -6.83 -6.20 -3.22
CA PRO A 117 -6.64 -7.20 -4.28
C PRO A 117 -5.37 -8.09 -4.23
N LEU A 118 -5.14 -8.81 -3.13
CA LEU A 118 -4.09 -9.82 -3.09
C LEU A 118 -4.39 -10.96 -4.09
N PHE A 119 -3.38 -11.51 -4.76
CA PHE A 119 -3.58 -12.67 -5.62
C PHE A 119 -4.10 -13.87 -4.79
N PRO A 120 -5.10 -14.64 -5.27
CA PRO A 120 -5.77 -14.55 -6.58
C PRO A 120 -7.05 -13.69 -6.60
N VAL A 121 -7.43 -13.06 -5.49
CA VAL A 121 -8.74 -12.42 -5.30
C VAL A 121 -8.80 -10.96 -5.76
N HIS A 122 -8.26 -10.68 -6.95
CA HIS A 122 -8.09 -9.31 -7.47
C HIS A 122 -8.99 -8.96 -8.67
N THR A 123 -9.68 -9.94 -9.26
CA THR A 123 -10.32 -9.78 -10.59
C THR A 123 -11.48 -8.78 -10.63
N TRP A 124 -11.97 -8.33 -9.48
CA TRP A 124 -12.99 -7.27 -9.39
C TRP A 124 -12.39 -5.90 -9.68
N LEU A 125 -11.13 -5.66 -9.28
CA LEU A 125 -10.52 -4.34 -9.23
C LEU A 125 -10.35 -3.71 -10.64
N PRO A 126 -9.77 -4.40 -11.64
CA PRO A 126 -9.57 -3.79 -12.96
C PRO A 126 -10.90 -3.42 -13.62
N LEU A 127 -11.94 -4.24 -13.44
CA LEU A 127 -13.27 -3.97 -13.99
C LEU A 127 -13.93 -2.79 -13.29
N ALA A 128 -13.87 -2.74 -11.95
CA ALA A 128 -14.43 -1.64 -11.16
C ALA A 128 -13.80 -0.30 -11.54
N HIS A 129 -12.46 -0.23 -11.64
CA HIS A 129 -11.77 0.98 -12.08
C HIS A 129 -12.10 1.36 -13.51
N THR A 130 -12.03 0.40 -14.45
CA THR A 130 -12.30 0.69 -15.87
C THR A 130 -13.67 1.38 -16.00
N GLU A 131 -14.69 0.85 -15.34
CA GLU A 131 -16.05 1.35 -15.45
C GLU A 131 -16.41 2.51 -14.52
N ALA A 132 -15.71 2.73 -13.40
CA ALA A 132 -16.04 3.82 -12.47
C ALA A 132 -15.88 5.22 -13.12
N PRO A 133 -16.65 6.23 -12.72
CA PRO A 133 -16.31 7.62 -13.07
C PRO A 133 -14.90 7.99 -12.57
N THR A 134 -14.28 9.02 -13.15
CA THR A 134 -12.91 9.46 -12.78
C THR A 134 -12.78 9.67 -11.27
N ALA A 135 -13.65 10.49 -10.67
CA ALA A 135 -13.64 10.75 -9.24
C ALA A 135 -13.80 9.47 -8.39
N GLY A 136 -14.61 8.52 -8.87
CA GLY A 136 -14.75 7.20 -8.24
C GLY A 136 -13.46 6.39 -8.31
N SER A 137 -12.77 6.39 -9.46
CA SER A 137 -11.48 5.70 -9.61
C SER A 137 -10.39 6.30 -8.73
N VAL A 138 -10.36 7.63 -8.61
CA VAL A 138 -9.40 8.36 -7.76
C VAL A 138 -9.60 7.98 -6.30
N ILE A 139 -10.84 7.99 -5.79
CA ILE A 139 -11.11 7.59 -4.39
C ILE A 139 -10.91 6.09 -4.16
N LEU A 140 -11.34 5.26 -5.12
CA LEU A 140 -11.20 3.80 -5.04
C LEU A 140 -9.71 3.44 -4.90
N ALA A 141 -8.86 3.91 -5.82
CA ALA A 141 -7.43 3.64 -5.78
C ALA A 141 -6.76 4.40 -4.65
N GLY A 142 -7.07 5.68 -4.48
CA GLY A 142 -6.41 6.63 -3.59
C GLY A 142 -6.60 6.30 -2.11
N VAL A 143 -7.79 5.81 -1.71
CA VAL A 143 -8.12 5.59 -0.30
C VAL A 143 -8.75 4.21 -0.05
N MET A 144 -9.75 3.79 -0.84
CA MET A 144 -10.53 2.59 -0.48
C MET A 144 -9.70 1.30 -0.44
N LEU A 145 -8.71 1.13 -1.33
CA LEU A 145 -7.82 -0.03 -1.27
C LEU A 145 -6.97 -0.07 0.01
N LYS A 146 -6.69 1.11 0.60
CA LYS A 146 -5.89 1.22 1.83
C LYS A 146 -6.67 0.74 3.03
N LEU A 147 -8.00 0.71 2.98
CA LEU A 147 -8.81 0.15 4.05
C LEU A 147 -8.50 -1.35 4.26
N GLY A 148 -8.13 -2.05 3.19
CA GLY A 148 -7.73 -3.45 3.27
C GLY A 148 -6.37 -3.62 3.95
N THR A 149 -5.35 -2.86 3.54
CA THR A 149 -4.00 -2.92 4.11
C THR A 149 -3.99 -2.39 5.55
N TYR A 150 -4.76 -1.33 5.82
CA TYR A 150 -5.02 -0.83 7.17
C TYR A 150 -5.71 -1.88 8.03
N GLY A 151 -6.72 -2.58 7.51
CA GLY A 151 -7.38 -3.67 8.22
C GLY A 151 -6.44 -4.82 8.55
N ALA A 152 -5.54 -5.18 7.62
CA ALA A 152 -4.50 -6.16 7.89
C ALA A 152 -3.54 -5.68 8.99
N TYR A 153 -3.08 -4.43 8.94
CA TYR A 153 -2.25 -3.84 9.98
C TYR A 153 -2.95 -3.79 11.35
N ARG A 154 -4.21 -3.36 11.38
CA ARG A 154 -4.95 -3.05 12.60
C ARG A 154 -5.53 -4.29 13.29
N PHE A 155 -5.87 -5.32 12.52
CA PHE A 155 -6.56 -6.52 13.02
C PHE A 155 -5.80 -7.81 12.74
N VAL A 156 -5.30 -8.04 11.52
CA VAL A 156 -4.64 -9.31 11.20
C VAL A 156 -3.38 -9.48 12.02
N LEU A 157 -2.51 -8.47 12.08
CA LEU A 157 -1.28 -8.55 12.87
C LEU A 157 -1.57 -8.72 14.37
N PRO A 158 -2.44 -7.91 15.00
CA PRO A 158 -2.64 -8.02 16.45
C PRO A 158 -3.52 -9.19 16.88
N PHE A 159 -4.46 -9.65 16.04
CA PHE A 159 -5.40 -10.73 16.43
C PHE A 159 -4.86 -12.14 16.17
N ALA A 160 -3.87 -12.29 15.29
CA ALA A 160 -3.36 -13.60 14.92
C ALA A 160 -1.83 -13.61 14.78
N PRO A 161 -1.06 -13.10 15.76
CA PRO A 161 0.38 -12.88 15.59
C PRO A 161 1.17 -14.17 15.33
N GLU A 162 0.88 -15.27 16.02
CA GLU A 162 1.55 -16.56 15.78
C GLU A 162 1.20 -17.14 14.41
N ALA A 163 -0.07 -17.06 14.03
CA ALA A 163 -0.51 -17.52 12.72
C ALA A 163 0.08 -16.66 11.60
N VAL A 164 0.19 -15.34 11.79
CA VAL A 164 0.86 -14.45 10.83
C VAL A 164 2.30 -14.89 10.60
N LEU A 165 3.06 -15.21 11.64
CA LEU A 165 4.43 -15.73 11.49
C LEU A 165 4.46 -17.06 10.76
N ALA A 166 3.58 -17.99 11.13
CA ALA A 166 3.52 -19.32 10.52
C ALA A 166 3.15 -19.27 9.02
N TYR A 167 2.22 -18.38 8.65
CA TYR A 167 1.70 -18.26 7.29
C TYR A 167 2.31 -17.10 6.49
N ALA A 168 3.22 -16.30 7.06
CA ALA A 168 3.92 -15.22 6.35
C ALA A 168 4.59 -15.70 5.05
N PRO A 169 5.27 -16.86 4.97
CA PRO A 169 5.81 -17.39 3.72
C PRO A 169 4.76 -17.56 2.61
N LEU A 170 3.56 -18.05 2.96
CA LEU A 170 2.45 -18.20 2.03
C LEU A 170 1.94 -16.84 1.57
N LEU A 171 1.68 -15.93 2.51
CA LEU A 171 1.14 -14.60 2.22
C LEU A 171 2.12 -13.76 1.38
N ALA A 172 3.41 -13.85 1.68
CA ALA A 172 4.48 -13.23 0.89
C ALA A 172 4.55 -13.82 -0.52
N THR A 173 4.40 -15.14 -0.66
CA THR A 173 4.36 -15.79 -1.98
C THR A 173 3.18 -15.28 -2.81
N LEU A 174 1.98 -15.19 -2.22
CA LEU A 174 0.80 -14.62 -2.89
C LEU A 174 1.02 -13.15 -3.28
N ALA A 175 1.66 -12.37 -2.41
CA ALA A 175 2.01 -10.98 -2.69
C ALA A 175 2.98 -10.87 -3.88
N ILE A 176 4.04 -11.69 -3.92
CA ILE A 176 5.01 -11.73 -5.01
C ILE A 176 4.38 -12.19 -6.32
N ILE A 177 3.49 -13.19 -6.28
CA ILE A 177 2.72 -13.56 -7.46
C ILE A 177 1.91 -12.35 -7.93
N GLY A 178 1.23 -11.64 -7.04
CA GLY A 178 0.51 -10.40 -7.37
C GLY A 178 1.41 -9.34 -8.02
N ILE A 179 2.59 -9.09 -7.45
CA ILE A 179 3.61 -8.17 -7.96
C ILE A 179 3.95 -8.50 -9.42
N LEU A 180 4.35 -9.75 -9.70
CA LEU A 180 4.85 -10.17 -11.01
C LEU A 180 3.72 -10.41 -12.01
N TYR A 181 2.72 -11.21 -11.64
CA TYR A 181 1.61 -11.58 -12.52
C TYR A 181 0.79 -10.36 -12.96
N ALA A 182 0.41 -9.48 -12.02
CA ALA A 182 -0.34 -8.29 -12.38
C ALA A 182 0.52 -7.31 -13.18
N GLY A 183 1.82 -7.23 -12.89
CA GLY A 183 2.77 -6.43 -13.67
C GLY A 183 2.89 -6.90 -15.13
N LEU A 184 2.97 -8.20 -15.37
CA LEU A 184 2.98 -8.78 -16.72
C LEU A 184 1.64 -8.53 -17.43
N ILE A 185 0.51 -8.60 -16.72
CA ILE A 185 -0.80 -8.24 -17.29
C ILE A 185 -0.83 -6.77 -17.70
N CYS A 186 -0.24 -5.86 -16.92
CA CYS A 186 -0.17 -4.43 -17.25
C CYS A 186 0.48 -4.21 -18.62
N TRP A 187 1.58 -4.91 -18.90
CA TRP A 187 2.35 -4.72 -20.14
C TRP A 187 1.53 -5.01 -21.40
N VAL A 188 0.63 -5.98 -21.35
CA VAL A 188 -0.23 -6.35 -22.49
C VAL A 188 -1.55 -5.56 -22.54
N GLN A 189 -1.81 -4.67 -21.58
CA GLN A 189 -3.03 -3.84 -21.61
C GLN A 189 -2.97 -2.80 -22.73
N THR A 190 -4.12 -2.57 -23.34
CA THR A 190 -4.33 -1.51 -24.35
C THR A 190 -5.18 -0.35 -23.81
N ASP A 191 -5.95 -0.59 -22.75
CA ASP A 191 -6.70 0.43 -22.03
C ASP A 191 -5.83 0.98 -20.89
N VAL A 192 -5.52 2.28 -20.95
CA VAL A 192 -4.63 2.96 -19.98
C VAL A 192 -5.18 2.93 -18.56
N LYS A 193 -6.51 3.01 -18.40
CA LYS A 193 -7.19 3.01 -17.10
C LYS A 193 -7.15 1.62 -16.47
N LYS A 194 -7.33 0.58 -17.29
CA LYS A 194 -7.19 -0.81 -16.86
C LYS A 194 -5.75 -1.16 -16.50
N LEU A 195 -4.77 -0.63 -17.24
CA LEU A 195 -3.35 -0.78 -16.94
C LEU A 195 -3.02 -0.23 -15.54
N VAL A 196 -3.41 1.02 -15.24
CA VAL A 196 -3.21 1.62 -13.91
C VAL A 196 -3.97 0.89 -12.80
N ALA A 197 -5.11 0.26 -13.11
CA ALA A 197 -5.81 -0.58 -12.15
C ALA A 197 -5.05 -1.88 -11.83
N TYR A 198 -4.45 -2.53 -12.83
CA TYR A 198 -3.58 -3.69 -12.59
C TYR A 198 -2.25 -3.30 -11.92
N SER A 199 -1.70 -2.12 -12.20
CA SER A 199 -0.49 -1.67 -11.50
C SER A 199 -0.74 -1.52 -10.01
N SER A 200 -1.96 -1.11 -9.61
CA SER A 200 -2.36 -1.08 -8.19
C SER A 200 -2.33 -2.47 -7.53
N VAL A 201 -2.70 -3.53 -8.26
CA VAL A 201 -2.58 -4.93 -7.77
C VAL A 201 -1.12 -5.27 -7.51
N SER A 202 -0.23 -4.91 -8.45
CA SER A 202 1.21 -5.16 -8.32
C SER A 202 1.80 -4.38 -7.14
N HIS A 203 1.56 -3.07 -7.08
CA HIS A 203 2.11 -2.19 -6.04
C HIS A 203 1.60 -2.50 -4.63
N LEU A 204 0.32 -2.84 -4.46
CA LEU A 204 -0.18 -3.24 -3.13
C LEU A 204 0.35 -4.62 -2.69
N GLY A 205 0.87 -5.43 -3.62
CA GLY A 205 1.65 -6.61 -3.28
C GLY A 205 2.90 -6.25 -2.46
N PHE A 206 3.65 -5.21 -2.84
CA PHE A 206 4.79 -4.72 -2.03
C PHE A 206 4.34 -4.24 -0.65
N CYS A 207 3.20 -3.55 -0.57
CA CYS A 207 2.64 -3.11 0.69
C CYS A 207 2.31 -4.29 1.62
N MET A 208 1.70 -5.38 1.10
CA MET A 208 1.43 -6.57 1.91
C MET A 208 2.70 -7.32 2.28
N LEU A 209 3.67 -7.38 1.37
CA LEU A 209 4.95 -8.03 1.60
C LEU A 209 5.75 -7.36 2.73
N GLY A 210 5.81 -6.02 2.75
CA GLY A 210 6.42 -5.27 3.84
C GLY A 210 5.67 -5.44 5.17
N LEU A 211 4.34 -5.57 5.13
CA LEU A 211 3.52 -5.71 6.33
C LEU A 211 3.77 -7.06 7.01
N PHE A 212 3.90 -8.13 6.22
CA PHE A 212 4.23 -9.48 6.71
C PHE A 212 5.72 -9.71 6.97
N ALA A 213 6.57 -8.71 6.71
CA ALA A 213 7.95 -8.73 7.20
C ALA A 213 8.02 -8.61 8.73
N VAL A 214 6.98 -8.07 9.37
CA VAL A 214 6.78 -7.98 10.83
C VAL A 214 7.97 -7.36 11.58
N ASN A 215 8.63 -6.39 10.96
CA ASN A 215 9.65 -5.54 11.57
C ASN A 215 9.36 -4.06 11.28
N ALA A 216 9.99 -3.16 12.05
CA ALA A 216 9.69 -1.73 11.99
C ALA A 216 9.90 -1.13 10.59
N VAL A 217 10.95 -1.57 9.87
CA VAL A 217 11.27 -1.08 8.53
C VAL A 217 10.21 -1.49 7.51
N GLY A 218 9.85 -2.77 7.49
CA GLY A 218 8.86 -3.32 6.56
C GLY A 218 7.46 -2.77 6.81
N VAL A 219 7.02 -2.75 8.07
CA VAL A 219 5.69 -2.27 8.47
C VAL A 219 5.59 -0.76 8.27
N GLY A 220 6.59 0.00 8.71
CA GLY A 220 6.65 1.44 8.46
C GLY A 220 6.69 1.77 6.96
N GLY A 221 7.43 0.97 6.19
CA GLY A 221 7.45 1.00 4.73
C GLY A 221 6.08 0.81 4.13
N SER A 222 5.32 -0.20 4.58
CA SER A 222 3.95 -0.47 4.13
C SER A 222 2.98 0.67 4.43
N VAL A 223 3.08 1.28 5.61
CA VAL A 223 2.24 2.44 5.95
C VAL A 223 2.58 3.64 5.07
N LEU A 224 3.87 3.90 4.84
CA LEU A 224 4.31 4.93 3.90
C LEU A 224 3.88 4.59 2.47
N TYR A 225 3.85 3.31 2.09
CA TYR A 225 3.44 2.81 0.78
C TYR A 225 1.97 3.10 0.52
N MET A 226 1.11 2.88 1.52
CA MET A 226 -0.31 3.24 1.44
C MET A 226 -0.50 4.71 1.05
N LEU A 227 0.25 5.61 1.67
CA LEU A 227 0.17 7.05 1.38
C LEU A 227 0.78 7.40 0.02
N SER A 228 1.97 6.87 -0.26
CA SER A 228 2.70 7.15 -1.50
C SER A 228 1.93 6.69 -2.74
N HIS A 229 1.44 5.44 -2.72
CA HIS A 229 0.58 4.90 -3.77
C HIS A 229 -0.76 5.65 -3.87
N GLY A 230 -1.29 6.18 -2.76
CA GLY A 230 -2.48 7.02 -2.77
C GLY A 230 -2.32 8.29 -3.58
N LEU A 231 -1.19 8.97 -3.41
CA LEU A 231 -0.90 10.21 -4.14
C LEU A 231 -0.61 9.93 -5.62
N SER A 232 0.33 9.02 -5.92
CA SER A 232 0.77 8.77 -7.30
C SER A 232 -0.34 8.17 -8.16
N THR A 233 -0.97 7.08 -7.72
CA THR A 233 -2.03 6.40 -8.49
C THR A 233 -3.30 7.24 -8.55
N GLY A 234 -3.63 7.98 -7.48
CA GLY A 234 -4.73 8.95 -7.49
C GLY A 234 -4.53 10.02 -8.57
N ALA A 235 -3.30 10.55 -8.67
CA ALA A 235 -2.93 11.48 -9.73
C ALA A 235 -2.98 10.85 -11.13
N LEU A 236 -2.49 9.62 -11.31
CA LEU A 236 -2.59 8.92 -12.60
C LEU A 236 -4.04 8.74 -13.06
N PHE A 237 -4.97 8.40 -12.17
CA PHE A 237 -6.39 8.33 -12.53
C PHE A 237 -6.99 9.71 -12.86
N LEU A 238 -6.56 10.78 -12.19
CA LEU A 238 -6.94 12.16 -12.57
C LEU A 238 -6.43 12.50 -13.98
N MET A 239 -5.15 12.23 -14.26
CA MET A 239 -4.52 12.47 -15.57
C MET A 239 -5.25 11.74 -16.70
N ILE A 240 -5.55 10.45 -16.49
CA ILE A 240 -6.33 9.64 -17.44
C ILE A 240 -7.74 10.20 -17.61
N GLY A 241 -8.37 10.68 -16.53
CA GLY A 241 -9.68 11.31 -16.59
C GLY A 241 -9.70 12.59 -17.42
N MET A 242 -8.73 13.49 -17.19
CA MET A 242 -8.57 14.75 -17.93
C MET A 242 -8.31 14.48 -19.43
N MET A 243 -7.53 13.43 -19.74
CA MET A 243 -7.33 12.98 -21.12
C MET A 243 -8.62 12.41 -21.72
N TYR A 244 -9.35 11.57 -20.96
CA TYR A 244 -10.60 10.97 -21.42
C TYR A 244 -11.69 12.01 -21.68
N GLU A 245 -11.73 13.11 -20.95
CA GLU A 245 -12.64 14.23 -21.23
C GLU A 245 -12.36 14.86 -22.61
N ARG A 246 -11.10 14.88 -23.05
CA ARG A 246 -10.68 15.46 -24.35
C ARG A 246 -10.77 14.48 -25.51
N TYR A 247 -10.55 13.20 -25.31
CA TYR A 247 -10.47 12.23 -26.42
C TYR A 247 -11.57 11.16 -26.40
N HIS A 248 -12.32 11.05 -25.30
CA HIS A 248 -13.39 10.05 -25.10
C HIS A 248 -12.98 8.59 -25.36
N THR A 249 -11.68 8.31 -25.36
CA THR A 249 -11.12 6.98 -25.47
C THR A 249 -10.05 6.79 -24.39
N ARG A 250 -9.84 5.53 -24.03
CA ARG A 250 -8.80 5.07 -23.08
C ARG A 250 -7.77 4.20 -23.78
N SER A 251 -7.97 3.99 -25.08
CA SER A 251 -7.21 3.08 -25.91
C SER A 251 -5.88 3.74 -26.31
N MET A 252 -4.77 3.16 -25.87
CA MET A 252 -3.42 3.57 -26.29
C MET A 252 -3.14 3.28 -27.79
N ARG A 253 -4.08 2.60 -28.46
CA ARG A 253 -4.04 2.38 -29.91
C ARG A 253 -4.55 3.59 -30.69
N GLU A 254 -5.54 4.30 -30.16
CA GLU A 254 -6.18 5.45 -30.82
C GLU A 254 -5.53 6.78 -30.43
N VAL A 255 -5.00 6.90 -29.20
CA VAL A 255 -4.37 8.14 -28.72
C VAL A 255 -2.87 7.94 -28.46
N GLY A 256 -2.05 8.92 -28.85
CA GLY A 256 -0.61 8.94 -28.58
C GLY A 256 0.07 10.21 -29.11
N GLY A 257 1.37 10.38 -28.81
CA GLY A 257 2.12 11.58 -29.21
C GLY A 257 1.60 12.88 -28.55
N LEU A 258 1.00 12.76 -27.37
CA LEU A 258 0.29 13.85 -26.69
C LEU A 258 1.21 15.01 -26.27
N ALA A 259 2.53 14.83 -26.19
CA ALA A 259 3.47 15.92 -25.88
C ALA A 259 3.36 17.09 -26.88
N SER A 260 2.99 16.81 -28.14
CA SER A 260 2.87 17.82 -29.18
C SER A 260 1.64 18.73 -29.04
N LYS A 261 0.59 18.28 -28.34
CA LYS A 261 -0.68 19.01 -28.17
C LYS A 261 -0.98 19.38 -26.71
N MET A 262 -0.56 18.54 -25.78
CA MET A 262 -0.75 18.66 -24.35
C MET A 262 0.58 18.52 -23.57
N PRO A 263 1.57 19.42 -23.78
CA PRO A 263 2.87 19.34 -23.12
C PRO A 263 2.80 19.45 -21.58
N VAL A 264 1.87 20.22 -21.03
CA VAL A 264 1.73 20.37 -19.57
C VAL A 264 1.16 19.09 -18.98
N TRP A 265 0.10 18.53 -19.57
CA TRP A 265 -0.39 17.20 -19.21
C TRP A 265 0.72 16.15 -19.31
N SER A 266 1.48 16.16 -20.40
CA SER A 266 2.56 15.19 -20.62
C SER A 266 3.65 15.27 -19.55
N SER A 267 3.99 16.49 -19.12
CA SER A 267 4.97 16.71 -18.04
C SER A 267 4.49 16.13 -16.71
N PHE A 268 3.23 16.37 -16.34
CA PHE A 268 2.64 15.75 -15.14
C PHE A 268 2.54 14.24 -15.28
N MET A 269 2.20 13.73 -16.46
CA MET A 269 2.05 12.29 -16.71
C MET A 269 3.39 11.59 -16.49
N VAL A 270 4.47 12.13 -17.06
CA VAL A 270 5.84 11.63 -16.83
C VAL A 270 6.20 11.70 -15.35
N PHE A 271 5.96 12.83 -14.68
CA PHE A 271 6.26 13.00 -13.26
C PHE A 271 5.55 11.95 -12.37
N PHE A 272 4.23 11.77 -12.52
CA PHE A 272 3.48 10.81 -11.71
C PHE A 272 3.78 9.36 -12.05
N VAL A 273 4.14 9.08 -13.30
CA VAL A 273 4.65 7.76 -13.68
C VAL A 273 5.99 7.48 -13.00
N LEU A 274 6.93 8.43 -13.03
CA LEU A 274 8.22 8.27 -12.34
C LEU A 274 8.04 8.10 -10.82
N ALA A 275 7.07 8.80 -10.22
CA ALA A 275 6.69 8.59 -8.84
C ALA A 275 6.18 7.15 -8.59
N SER A 276 5.38 6.60 -9.51
CA SER A 276 4.85 5.23 -9.42
C SER A 276 5.88 4.14 -9.76
N VAL A 277 6.87 4.42 -10.61
CA VAL A 277 7.98 3.49 -10.93
C VAL A 277 8.93 3.31 -9.75
N GLY A 278 8.92 4.24 -8.80
CA GLY A 278 9.87 4.25 -7.68
C GLY A 278 11.18 4.94 -8.03
N LEU A 279 11.13 6.07 -8.74
CA LEU A 279 12.33 6.89 -8.96
C LEU A 279 12.84 7.49 -7.63
N PRO A 280 14.14 7.36 -7.29
CA PRO A 280 14.74 8.02 -6.13
C PRO A 280 14.48 9.53 -6.13
N GLY A 281 14.13 10.07 -4.97
CA GLY A 281 13.70 11.47 -4.81
C GLY A 281 12.19 11.69 -4.93
N LEU A 282 11.42 10.67 -5.32
CA LEU A 282 9.95 10.66 -5.28
C LEU A 282 9.43 9.64 -4.26
N ASN A 283 8.19 9.85 -3.82
CA ASN A 283 7.56 9.11 -2.73
C ASN A 283 7.53 7.59 -2.91
N GLY A 284 7.27 7.09 -4.13
CA GLY A 284 7.16 5.65 -4.38
C GLY A 284 8.41 4.89 -3.99
N PHE A 285 9.60 5.43 -4.29
CA PHE A 285 10.88 4.79 -4.00
C PHE A 285 11.08 4.53 -2.51
N VAL A 286 10.85 5.55 -1.67
CA VAL A 286 11.11 5.47 -0.22
C VAL A 286 10.25 4.37 0.41
N SER A 287 8.95 4.33 0.09
CA SER A 287 8.07 3.29 0.62
C SER A 287 8.42 1.90 0.12
N GLU A 288 8.72 1.76 -1.18
CA GLU A 288 8.95 0.47 -1.82
C GLU A 288 10.27 -0.16 -1.36
N ILE A 289 11.32 0.65 -1.25
CA ILE A 289 12.61 0.17 -0.76
C ILE A 289 12.54 -0.23 0.73
N MET A 290 11.76 0.49 1.54
CA MET A 290 11.54 0.10 2.94
C MET A 290 10.81 -1.25 3.05
N CYS A 291 9.76 -1.47 2.23
CA CYS A 291 9.12 -2.79 2.18
C CYS A 291 10.13 -3.89 1.82
N LEU A 292 10.95 -3.67 0.79
CA LEU A 292 11.96 -4.64 0.34
C LEU A 292 13.06 -4.90 1.38
N ILE A 293 13.59 -3.84 1.99
CA ILE A 293 14.60 -3.96 3.06
C ILE A 293 13.99 -4.71 4.25
N GLY A 294 12.79 -4.34 4.69
CA GLY A 294 12.09 -5.04 5.76
C GLY A 294 11.93 -6.53 5.45
N THR A 295 11.49 -6.88 4.24
CA THR A 295 11.37 -8.28 3.81
C THR A 295 12.71 -9.00 3.72
N PHE A 296 13.76 -8.32 3.27
CA PHE A 296 15.11 -8.88 3.18
C PHE A 296 15.66 -9.21 4.58
N GLN A 297 15.43 -8.32 5.54
CA GLN A 297 15.87 -8.44 6.93
C GLN A 297 15.02 -9.45 7.72
N SER A 298 13.74 -9.59 7.41
CA SER A 298 12.82 -10.54 8.05
C SER A 298 13.22 -11.95 7.68
N GLY A 299 13.82 -12.75 8.56
CA GLY A 299 14.15 -14.13 8.22
C GLY A 299 14.61 -14.97 9.41
N PRO A 300 14.79 -16.28 9.22
CA PRO A 300 15.14 -17.18 10.31
C PRO A 300 16.41 -16.69 10.99
N TRP A 301 16.27 -16.33 12.27
CA TRP A 301 17.33 -16.00 13.20
C TRP A 301 18.44 -17.09 13.28
N THR A 302 18.17 -18.27 12.75
CA THR A 302 19.02 -19.47 12.82
C THR A 302 19.76 -19.73 11.50
N GLY A 303 20.80 -18.94 11.23
CA GLY A 303 21.96 -19.46 10.51
C GLY A 303 22.86 -20.22 11.50
N GLN A 304 23.40 -21.38 11.10
CA GLN A 304 24.31 -22.21 11.90
C GLN A 304 25.62 -21.52 12.34
N ALA A 305 25.82 -20.23 12.04
CA ALA A 305 27.04 -19.47 12.30
C ALA A 305 26.82 -18.12 13.02
N GLY A 306 25.66 -17.90 13.65
CA GLY A 306 25.36 -16.67 14.38
C GLY A 306 24.58 -15.64 13.57
N ILE A 307 24.26 -14.52 14.23
CA ILE A 307 23.39 -13.43 13.75
C ILE A 307 23.95 -12.88 12.44
N THR A 308 23.19 -13.02 11.33
CA THR A 308 23.46 -12.24 10.12
C THR A 308 23.28 -10.77 10.49
N PRO A 309 24.32 -9.91 10.40
CA PRO A 309 24.19 -8.51 10.78
C PRO A 309 23.04 -7.84 10.03
N GLY A 310 22.12 -7.22 10.77
CA GLY A 310 20.96 -6.54 10.22
C GLY A 310 19.72 -7.41 9.96
N ALA A 311 19.75 -8.72 10.26
CA ALA A 311 18.54 -9.55 10.24
C ALA A 311 17.61 -9.20 11.42
N THR A 312 16.31 -9.27 11.18
CA THR A 312 15.24 -9.05 12.16
C THR A 312 14.43 -10.33 12.33
N PHE A 313 13.69 -10.42 13.43
CA PHE A 313 12.70 -11.46 13.63
C PHE A 313 11.68 -11.52 12.48
N GLY A 314 11.29 -12.73 12.08
CA GLY A 314 10.31 -12.97 11.03
C GLY A 314 10.54 -14.29 10.28
N ALA A 315 9.74 -14.50 9.24
CA ALA A 315 9.71 -15.77 8.50
C ALA A 315 10.01 -15.60 6.99
N LEU A 316 10.44 -14.40 6.56
CA LEU A 316 10.73 -14.13 5.15
C LEU A 316 12.23 -14.29 4.87
N GLY A 317 12.78 -13.48 3.95
CA GLY A 317 14.22 -13.32 3.82
C GLY A 317 14.66 -12.78 2.46
N PRO A 318 15.98 -12.83 2.18
CA PRO A 318 16.57 -12.30 0.96
C PRO A 318 15.93 -12.79 -0.33
N TYR A 319 15.52 -14.06 -0.39
CA TYR A 319 14.90 -14.63 -1.59
C TYR A 319 13.54 -13.99 -1.91
N TYR A 320 12.71 -13.74 -0.89
CA TYR A 320 11.43 -13.06 -1.07
C TYR A 320 11.63 -11.63 -1.57
N ALA A 321 12.59 -10.92 -0.98
CA ALA A 321 12.94 -9.56 -1.41
C ALA A 321 13.51 -9.55 -2.84
N ALA A 322 14.32 -10.54 -3.23
CA ALA A 322 14.87 -10.64 -4.58
C ALA A 322 13.77 -10.84 -5.64
N PHE A 323 12.84 -11.78 -5.42
CA PHE A 323 11.72 -12.00 -6.33
C PHE A 323 10.77 -10.80 -6.40
N ALA A 324 10.51 -10.14 -5.27
CA ALA A 324 9.76 -8.89 -5.25
C ALA A 324 10.50 -7.77 -5.98
N GLY A 325 11.83 -7.68 -5.85
CA GLY A 325 12.67 -6.70 -6.53
C GLY A 325 12.63 -6.82 -8.06
N LEU A 326 12.45 -8.04 -8.61
CA LEU A 326 12.16 -8.21 -10.04
C LEU A 326 10.87 -7.48 -10.46
N GLY A 327 9.91 -7.37 -9.55
CA GLY A 327 8.68 -6.60 -9.72
C GLY A 327 8.92 -5.12 -9.99
N MET A 328 9.95 -4.50 -9.40
CA MET A 328 10.30 -3.11 -9.68
C MET A 328 10.72 -2.93 -11.15
N ILE A 329 11.47 -3.90 -11.67
CA ILE A 329 11.89 -3.91 -13.08
C ILE A 329 10.67 -4.06 -13.99
N VAL A 330 9.76 -4.99 -13.65
CA VAL A 330 8.50 -5.18 -14.39
C VAL A 330 7.65 -3.90 -14.33
N ALA A 331 7.59 -3.22 -13.18
CA ALA A 331 6.90 -1.93 -13.01
C ALA A 331 7.45 -0.84 -13.92
N ALA A 332 8.78 -0.69 -13.97
CA ALA A 332 9.43 0.22 -14.89
C ALA A 332 9.06 -0.10 -16.35
N ILE A 333 9.09 -1.38 -16.75
CA ILE A 333 8.76 -1.79 -18.12
C ILE A 333 7.34 -1.35 -18.51
N TYR A 334 6.31 -1.73 -17.75
CA TYR A 334 4.93 -1.45 -18.19
C TYR A 334 4.55 0.03 -18.04
N LEU A 335 5.04 0.74 -17.03
CA LEU A 335 4.73 2.16 -16.83
C LEU A 335 5.45 3.05 -17.84
N LEU A 336 6.73 2.78 -18.11
CA LEU A 336 7.48 3.52 -19.13
C LEU A 336 6.99 3.16 -20.54
N TYR A 337 6.58 1.91 -20.78
CA TYR A 337 5.91 1.54 -22.02
C TYR A 337 4.60 2.32 -22.21
N MET A 338 3.72 2.35 -21.20
CA MET A 338 2.48 3.12 -21.23
C MET A 338 2.77 4.60 -21.54
N THR A 339 3.70 5.21 -20.82
CA THR A 339 4.07 6.62 -20.99
C THR A 339 4.66 6.86 -22.38
N GLY A 340 5.54 5.97 -22.82
CA GLY A 340 6.09 5.85 -24.17
C GLY A 340 5.03 6.04 -25.26
N ARG A 341 3.99 5.19 -25.18
CA ARG A 341 2.89 5.12 -26.15
C ARG A 341 1.97 6.33 -26.13
N MET A 342 1.80 6.94 -24.96
CA MET A 342 0.87 8.05 -24.74
C MET A 342 1.49 9.41 -25.03
N VAL A 343 2.70 9.65 -24.52
CA VAL A 343 3.35 10.96 -24.51
C VAL A 343 4.14 11.21 -25.79
N TRP A 344 4.91 10.23 -26.25
CA TRP A 344 5.83 10.39 -27.38
C TRP A 344 5.35 9.69 -28.65
N GLY A 345 6.06 9.95 -29.76
CA GLY A 345 5.74 9.43 -31.08
C GLY A 345 4.86 10.36 -31.91
N PRO A 346 4.42 9.92 -33.11
CA PRO A 346 3.51 10.70 -33.94
C PRO A 346 2.20 10.95 -33.20
N TYR A 347 1.66 12.16 -33.36
CA TYR A 347 0.36 12.52 -32.80
C TYR A 347 -0.73 11.64 -33.41
N ARG A 348 -1.53 11.02 -32.55
CA ARG A 348 -2.66 10.16 -32.93
C ARG A 348 -3.87 10.56 -32.10
N GLU A 349 -5.00 10.68 -32.77
CA GLU A 349 -6.30 10.96 -32.18
C GLU A 349 -7.34 9.99 -32.77
N PRO A 350 -8.43 9.69 -32.04
CA PRO A 350 -9.44 8.76 -32.52
C PRO A 350 -10.15 9.28 -33.78
N ASP A 351 -10.58 8.37 -34.65
CA ASP A 351 -11.27 8.72 -35.89
C ASP A 351 -12.56 9.52 -35.62
N GLY A 352 -12.77 10.58 -36.41
CA GLY A 352 -13.93 11.46 -36.24
C GLY A 352 -13.85 12.38 -35.01
N HIS A 353 -12.66 12.52 -34.41
CA HIS A 353 -12.43 13.53 -33.38
C HIS A 353 -12.57 14.94 -33.98
N HIS A 354 -13.51 15.71 -33.43
CA HIS A 354 -13.64 17.13 -33.69
C HIS A 354 -13.13 17.88 -32.47
N ALA A 355 -12.45 19.01 -32.69
CA ALA A 355 -12.04 19.88 -31.61
C ALA A 355 -13.27 20.26 -30.75
N HIS A 356 -13.20 19.97 -29.46
CA HIS A 356 -14.26 20.31 -28.52
C HIS A 356 -14.35 21.82 -28.41
N GLU A 357 -15.46 22.42 -28.82
CA GLU A 357 -15.66 23.88 -28.72
C GLU A 357 -15.55 24.42 -27.29
N THR A 358 -15.77 23.55 -26.29
CA THR A 358 -15.86 23.92 -24.87
C THR A 358 -14.65 23.49 -24.02
N LEU A 359 -13.80 22.57 -24.50
CA LEU A 359 -12.67 22.07 -23.72
C LEU A 359 -11.35 22.69 -24.17
N PRO A 360 -10.44 22.99 -23.23
CA PRO A 360 -9.12 23.50 -23.57
C PRO A 360 -8.27 22.41 -24.21
N THR A 361 -7.36 22.82 -25.10
CA THR A 361 -6.42 21.93 -25.80
C THR A 361 -5.52 21.18 -24.83
N ASP A 362 -4.92 21.88 -23.85
CA ASP A 362 -4.11 21.31 -22.76
C ASP A 362 -4.79 21.60 -21.39
N LEU A 363 -4.10 21.31 -20.29
CA LEU A 363 -4.59 21.52 -18.93
C LEU A 363 -4.89 22.99 -18.65
N ASN A 364 -6.08 23.25 -18.10
CA ASN A 364 -6.44 24.56 -17.58
C ASN A 364 -5.91 24.78 -16.16
N ARG A 365 -6.06 26.01 -15.65
CA ARG A 365 -5.59 26.41 -14.31
C ARG A 365 -6.21 25.59 -13.18
N ARG A 366 -7.46 25.16 -13.32
CA ARG A 366 -8.14 24.32 -12.32
C ARG A 366 -7.52 22.92 -12.29
N GLU A 367 -7.29 22.31 -13.44
CA GLU A 367 -6.67 20.99 -13.54
C GLU A 367 -5.24 21.01 -12.97
N ILE A 368 -4.44 22.01 -13.33
CA ILE A 368 -3.10 22.21 -12.77
C ILE A 368 -3.16 22.41 -11.26
N GLY A 369 -4.08 23.24 -10.76
CA GLY A 369 -4.28 23.48 -9.33
C GLY A 369 -4.66 22.22 -8.53
N ILE A 370 -5.29 21.23 -9.16
CA ILE A 370 -5.60 19.93 -8.54
C ILE A 370 -4.36 19.02 -8.51
N LEU A 371 -3.54 19.03 -9.58
CA LEU A 371 -2.38 18.15 -9.72
C LEU A 371 -1.18 18.63 -8.90
N LEU A 372 -1.00 19.95 -8.77
CA LEU A 372 0.19 20.52 -8.14
C LEU A 372 0.36 20.12 -6.66
N PRO A 373 -0.68 20.08 -5.81
CA PRO A 373 -0.56 19.57 -4.44
C PRO A 373 -0.18 18.09 -4.39
N LEU A 374 -0.69 17.27 -5.33
CA LEU A 374 -0.33 15.85 -5.40
C LEU A 374 1.12 15.68 -5.84
N ALA A 375 1.58 16.47 -6.81
CA ALA A 375 2.97 16.46 -7.28
C ALA A 375 3.93 16.91 -6.17
N ALA A 376 3.58 17.98 -5.46
CA ALA A 376 4.32 18.46 -4.30
C ALA A 376 4.37 17.39 -3.20
N GLY A 377 3.26 16.70 -2.92
CA GLY A 377 3.23 15.58 -1.96
C GLY A 377 4.18 14.44 -2.37
N CYS A 378 4.17 14.03 -3.65
CA CYS A 378 5.09 13.02 -4.15
C CYS A 378 6.56 13.44 -4.01
N LEU A 379 6.89 14.71 -4.25
CA LEU A 379 8.25 15.23 -4.13
C LEU A 379 8.69 15.36 -2.67
N ILE A 380 7.86 15.96 -1.81
CA ILE A 380 8.16 16.19 -0.39
C ILE A 380 8.35 14.85 0.33
N PHE A 381 7.48 13.87 0.09
CA PHE A 381 7.61 12.56 0.73
C PHE A 381 8.81 11.77 0.19
N GLY A 382 9.24 12.03 -1.04
CA GLY A 382 10.46 11.44 -1.61
C GLY A 382 11.74 12.05 -1.05
N LEU A 383 11.80 13.37 -0.92
CA LEU A 383 13.00 14.10 -0.45
C LEU A 383 13.13 14.16 1.08
N TYR A 384 12.00 14.25 1.79
CA TYR A 384 11.97 14.44 3.24
C TYR A 384 10.82 13.63 3.90
N PRO A 385 10.92 12.29 3.93
CA PRO A 385 9.89 11.43 4.55
C PRO A 385 9.85 11.50 6.08
N LYS A 386 10.85 12.12 6.74
CA LYS A 386 11.03 12.09 8.20
C LYS A 386 9.79 12.49 9.02
N PRO A 387 9.03 13.55 8.69
CA PRO A 387 7.86 13.93 9.47
C PRO A 387 6.79 12.84 9.49
N LEU A 388 6.61 12.17 8.34
CA LEU A 388 5.64 11.11 8.21
C LEU A 388 6.11 9.82 8.90
N LEU A 389 7.40 9.48 8.77
CA LEU A 389 8.00 8.36 9.50
C LEU A 389 7.87 8.54 11.01
N LYS A 390 8.16 9.74 11.53
CA LYS A 390 8.01 10.06 12.95
C LYS A 390 6.57 9.93 13.43
N ALA A 391 5.59 10.30 12.60
CA ALA A 391 4.17 10.19 12.95
C ALA A 391 3.68 8.74 13.06
N ILE A 392 4.36 7.79 12.40
CA ILE A 392 3.99 6.37 12.40
C ILE A 392 4.92 5.51 13.28
N GLU A 393 6.05 6.05 13.73
CA GLU A 393 7.09 5.35 14.49
C GLU A 393 6.52 4.66 15.73
N GLU A 394 5.90 5.41 16.66
CA GLU A 394 5.36 4.85 17.90
C GLU A 394 4.28 3.77 17.69
N PRO A 395 3.27 3.97 16.81
CA PRO A 395 2.32 2.91 16.48
C PRO A 395 2.97 1.66 15.88
N VAL A 396 3.95 1.83 14.99
CA VAL A 396 4.65 0.72 14.32
C VAL A 396 5.52 -0.04 15.32
N ASP A 397 6.30 0.66 16.13
CA ASP A 397 7.17 0.07 17.14
C ASP A 397 6.35 -0.66 18.20
N SER A 398 5.24 -0.06 18.64
CA SER A 398 4.29 -0.73 19.53
C SER A 398 3.78 -2.02 18.92
N MET A 399 3.40 -2.03 17.63
CA MET A 399 2.95 -3.24 16.95
C MET A 399 4.05 -4.30 16.88
N VAL A 400 5.26 -3.93 16.47
CA VAL A 400 6.41 -4.85 16.31
C VAL A 400 6.90 -5.41 17.64
N ALA A 401 6.92 -4.61 18.72
CA ALA A 401 7.34 -5.05 20.05
C ALA A 401 6.53 -6.27 20.54
N HIS A 402 5.27 -6.39 20.14
CA HIS A 402 4.45 -7.57 20.44
C HIS A 402 4.96 -8.84 19.77
N TYR A 403 5.50 -8.74 18.55
CA TYR A 403 6.08 -9.86 17.83
C TYR A 403 7.44 -10.27 18.41
N GLU A 404 8.26 -9.29 18.82
CA GLU A 404 9.54 -9.56 19.47
C GLU A 404 9.37 -10.28 20.81
N ALA A 405 8.30 -9.96 21.56
CA ALA A 405 7.99 -10.63 22.82
C ALA A 405 7.63 -12.13 22.67
N LEU A 406 7.19 -12.57 21.49
CA LEU A 406 6.93 -13.99 21.21
C LEU A 406 8.23 -14.81 21.09
N ASN A 407 9.40 -14.18 21.01
CA ASN A 407 10.69 -14.85 20.99
C ASN A 407 11.81 -13.99 21.62
N PRO A 408 11.94 -13.97 22.96
CA PRO A 408 12.95 -13.18 23.67
C PRO A 408 14.35 -13.77 23.46
N SER A 409 15.05 -13.34 22.41
CA SER A 409 16.47 -13.65 22.23
C SER A 409 17.35 -12.55 22.86
N PRO A 410 18.57 -12.85 23.34
CA PRO A 410 19.37 -11.94 24.19
C PRO A 410 19.96 -10.68 23.51
N GLY A 411 19.44 -10.25 22.36
CA GLY A 411 19.99 -9.13 21.58
C GLY A 411 18.95 -8.24 20.89
N SER A 412 17.65 -8.45 21.09
CA SER A 412 16.57 -7.71 20.41
C SER A 412 16.36 -6.28 20.92
N LEU A 413 17.12 -5.81 21.93
CA LEU A 413 17.08 -4.41 22.41
C LEU A 413 17.82 -3.43 21.47
N GLY A 414 17.85 -3.72 20.17
CA GLY A 414 18.37 -2.82 19.15
C GLY A 414 17.38 -1.70 18.90
N ARG A 415 17.49 -0.61 19.67
CA ARG A 415 16.85 0.68 19.37
C ARG A 415 16.91 0.93 17.87
N VAL A 416 15.76 1.25 17.29
CA VAL A 416 15.62 1.87 15.97
C VAL A 416 16.76 2.87 15.79
N MET A 417 17.53 2.73 14.71
CA MET A 417 18.54 3.72 14.33
C MET A 417 17.85 5.08 14.27
N THR A 418 18.08 5.90 15.29
CA THR A 418 17.74 7.32 15.25
C THR A 418 18.48 7.90 14.06
N TRP A 419 17.75 8.37 13.05
CA TRP A 419 18.25 9.10 11.87
C TRP A 419 18.79 10.50 12.24
N THR A 420 19.60 10.57 13.28
CA THR A 420 20.40 11.70 13.71
C THR A 420 21.84 11.36 13.44
N SER A 421 22.33 11.74 12.26
CA SER A 421 23.74 11.94 12.05
C SER A 421 24.20 13.06 12.99
N GLN A 422 24.71 12.70 14.16
CA GLN A 422 25.72 13.50 14.83
C GLN A 422 26.99 12.66 14.85
N PRO A 423 28.11 13.12 14.25
CA PRO A 423 29.36 12.44 14.43
C PRO A 423 29.75 12.58 15.91
N ALA A 424 29.97 11.44 16.56
CA ALA A 424 30.57 11.39 17.88
C ALA A 424 31.91 12.14 17.82
N ALA A 425 32.03 13.20 18.62
CA ALA A 425 33.30 13.83 18.88
C ALA A 425 34.20 12.79 19.56
N THR A 426 35.33 12.48 18.93
CA THR A 426 36.35 11.62 19.53
C THR A 426 37.11 12.45 20.57
N ASP A 427 36.90 12.15 21.84
CA ASP A 427 37.73 12.63 22.94
C ASP A 427 39.16 12.11 22.76
N GLY A 428 40.07 13.03 22.49
CA GLY A 428 41.51 12.79 22.47
C GLY A 428 42.07 12.78 23.88
N HIS A 429 42.38 11.59 24.39
CA HIS A 429 43.35 11.44 25.48
C HIS A 429 44.53 10.60 25.00
N SER A 430 45.59 11.33 24.64
CA SER A 430 46.94 10.84 24.42
C SER A 430 47.55 10.35 25.74
N GLY A 431 47.78 9.04 25.84
CA GLY A 431 48.74 8.49 26.79
C GLY A 431 50.16 8.64 26.22
N ALA A 432 51.00 9.41 26.90
CA ALA A 432 52.44 9.41 26.71
C ALA A 432 53.09 9.11 28.07
N GLY A 433 53.93 8.08 28.09
CA GLY A 433 54.52 7.49 29.29
C GLY A 433 55.62 8.33 29.93
N GLY A 434 55.87 8.02 31.20
CA GLY A 434 57.03 8.44 31.97
C GLY A 434 57.14 7.54 33.20
N ALA A 435 58.19 6.71 33.23
CA ALA A 435 58.53 5.82 34.34
C ALA A 435 58.99 6.59 35.60
N PRO A 436 59.00 5.95 36.78
CA PRO A 436 59.91 6.34 37.83
C PRO A 436 60.94 5.24 38.13
N GLU A 437 62.22 5.62 38.07
CA GLU A 437 63.33 4.94 38.73
C GLU A 437 63.20 5.09 40.26
N VAL A 438 63.63 4.06 40.97
CA VAL A 438 63.75 4.00 42.43
C VAL A 438 65.23 4.20 42.79
N GLU A 439 65.50 5.09 43.76
CA GLU A 439 66.50 5.01 44.85
C GLU A 439 67.17 6.36 45.17
N GLY A 440 67.30 6.67 46.46
CA GLY A 440 68.45 7.42 46.98
C GLY A 440 68.18 8.61 47.91
N HIS A 441 68.38 8.36 49.21
CA HIS A 441 68.70 9.27 50.34
C HIS A 441 67.59 10.02 51.08
#